data_AF-A0A256YEL6-F1
#
_entry.id   AF-A0A256YEL6-F1
#
_cell.length_a   1.000
_cell.length_b   1.000
_cell.length_c   1.000
_cell.angle_alpha   90.00
_cell.angle_beta   90.00
_cell.angle_gamma   90.00
#
_symmetry.space_group_name_H-M   'P 1'
#
loop_
_entity.id
_entity.type
_entity.pdbx_description
1 polymer ?
#
loop_
_entity_poly.entity_id
_entity_poly.type
_entity_poly.pdbx_seq_one_letter_code
_entity_poly.pdbx_strand_id
1 'polypeptide(L)'
;MESWRYDWLISCPLILVLGWFKLGRYRGAVFLPLTNFRLNIFGKGRSIVRVVSNISYNTLFSSIIHKVCREVSMGQISNSDFLTDAFMKTMYYGGYNLFIDVHGEAIPLTIEYIDTENYWFYLKLDGERCEMNETNIEPWLLLGAGLRTGRKELVYQACSSLGAVSSGKCVLTGEYGELVITSREYMDKPYIRVVPDNNSLRHVVKV
;
A
#
# COMPACT_ATOMS: atom_id res chain seq x y z
N MET A 1 21.24 -4.39 32.64
CA MET A 1 20.27 -4.25 31.53
C MET A 1 20.75 -5.12 30.40
N GLU A 2 20.06 -6.23 30.11
CA GLU A 2 20.40 -7.05 28.95
C GLU A 2 20.03 -6.28 27.68
N SER A 3 21.02 -5.97 26.86
CA SER A 3 20.80 -5.46 25.51
C SER A 3 20.12 -6.56 24.70
N TRP A 4 18.88 -6.34 24.26
CA TRP A 4 18.18 -7.27 23.37
C TRP A 4 19.00 -7.44 22.08
N ARG A 5 19.50 -8.66 21.82
CA ARG A 5 20.24 -9.02 20.62
C ARG A 5 19.34 -9.85 19.69
N TYR A 6 19.05 -9.33 18.51
CA TYR A 6 18.42 -10.03 17.39
C TYR A 6 19.44 -10.16 16.25
N ASP A 7 19.32 -11.22 15.43
CA ASP A 7 20.22 -11.46 14.30
C ASP A 7 19.65 -10.87 13.01
N TRP A 8 18.33 -10.72 12.94
CA TRP A 8 17.63 -10.19 11.77
C TRP A 8 16.37 -9.40 12.13
N LEU A 9 16.05 -8.43 11.27
CA LEU A 9 14.84 -7.60 11.31
C LEU A 9 14.16 -7.61 9.94
N ILE A 10 12.84 -7.83 9.95
CA ILE A 10 11.95 -7.61 8.80
C ILE A 10 10.98 -6.49 9.15
N SER A 11 10.83 -5.51 8.24
CA SER A 11 9.92 -4.38 8.42
C SER A 11 8.94 -4.27 7.26
N CYS A 12 7.69 -4.65 7.48
CA CYS A 12 6.64 -4.68 6.45
C CYS A 12 5.74 -3.44 6.55
N PRO A 13 5.47 -2.72 5.44
CA PRO A 13 4.55 -1.59 5.43
C PRO A 13 3.08 -2.00 5.57
N LEU A 14 2.25 -1.09 6.06
CA LEU A 14 0.82 -1.11 5.76
C LEU A 14 0.65 -0.87 4.26
N ILE A 15 -0.19 -1.68 3.61
CA ILE A 15 -0.51 -1.54 2.20
C ILE A 15 -1.98 -1.19 2.08
N LEU A 16 -2.28 -0.07 1.41
CA LEU A 16 -3.63 0.31 1.04
C LEU A 16 -4.00 -0.35 -0.30
N VAL A 17 -5.22 -0.85 -0.40
CA VAL A 17 -5.86 -1.15 -1.68
C VAL A 17 -6.67 0.08 -2.06
N LEU A 18 -6.22 0.80 -3.08
CA LEU A 18 -6.82 2.07 -3.49
C LEU A 18 -8.08 1.90 -4.34
N GLY A 19 -8.20 0.76 -5.03
CA GLY A 19 -9.33 0.48 -5.90
C GLY A 19 -9.14 -0.77 -6.73
N TRP A 20 -10.22 -1.16 -7.40
CA TRP A 20 -10.26 -2.28 -8.33
C TRP A 20 -10.48 -1.78 -9.75
N PHE A 21 -9.90 -2.47 -10.72
CA PHE A 21 -10.07 -2.16 -12.14
C PHE A 21 -10.25 -3.39 -13.00
N LYS A 22 -10.72 -3.17 -14.23
CA LYS A 22 -10.82 -4.20 -15.26
C LYS A 22 -9.88 -3.93 -16.44
N LEU A 23 -9.23 -4.98 -16.93
CA LEU A 23 -8.45 -4.97 -18.17
C LEU A 23 -8.86 -6.17 -19.04
N GLY A 24 -9.73 -5.91 -20.02
CA GLY A 24 -10.32 -6.98 -20.84
C GLY A 24 -11.12 -7.96 -19.97
N ARG A 25 -10.66 -9.22 -19.90
CA ARG A 25 -11.27 -10.26 -19.03
C ARG A 25 -10.66 -10.36 -17.64
N TYR A 26 -9.58 -9.61 -17.38
CA TYR A 26 -8.83 -9.68 -16.13
C TYR A 26 -9.33 -8.62 -15.16
N ARG A 27 -9.45 -9.00 -13.90
CA ARG A 27 -9.66 -8.08 -12.77
C ARG A 27 -8.31 -7.71 -12.18
N GLY A 28 -8.16 -6.50 -11.70
CA GLY A 28 -6.94 -6.02 -11.07
C GLY A 28 -7.20 -5.10 -9.89
N ALA A 29 -6.14 -4.81 -9.14
CA ALA A 29 -6.18 -3.94 -7.98
C ALA A 29 -4.96 -3.03 -7.93
N VAL A 30 -5.16 -1.88 -7.29
CA VAL A 30 -4.18 -0.81 -7.13
C VAL A 30 -3.72 -0.77 -5.68
N PHE A 31 -2.41 -0.75 -5.46
CA PHE A 31 -1.81 -0.85 -4.14
C PHE A 31 -0.86 0.31 -3.86
N LEU A 32 -0.86 0.76 -2.61
CA LEU A 32 0.02 1.80 -2.10
C LEU A 32 0.55 1.43 -0.71
N PRO A 33 1.83 1.01 -0.57
CA PRO A 33 2.48 0.83 0.70
C PRO A 33 2.77 2.17 1.37
N LEU A 34 2.68 2.21 2.70
CA LEU A 34 2.89 3.40 3.51
C LEU A 34 4.07 3.23 4.46
N THR A 35 4.88 4.29 4.59
CA THR A 35 6.09 4.27 5.39
C THR A 35 5.82 4.34 6.88
N ASN A 36 4.84 5.14 7.30
CA ASN A 36 4.59 5.47 8.70
C ASN A 36 4.01 4.30 9.51
N PHE A 37 3.44 3.31 8.83
CA PHE A 37 2.76 2.16 9.44
C PHE A 37 3.52 0.89 9.11
N ARG A 38 4.00 0.20 10.15
CA ARG A 38 4.92 -0.92 10.05
C ARG A 38 4.56 -2.04 11.00
N LEU A 39 4.73 -3.26 10.49
CA LEU A 39 4.90 -4.47 11.27
C LEU A 39 6.38 -4.84 11.25
N ASN A 40 7.01 -4.85 12.42
CA ASN A 40 8.42 -5.19 12.59
C ASN A 40 8.53 -6.56 13.27
N ILE A 41 9.21 -7.49 12.63
CA ILE A 41 9.50 -8.83 13.13
C ILE A 41 10.99 -8.94 13.40
N PHE A 42 11.33 -9.19 14.65
CA PHE A 42 12.69 -9.40 15.11
C PHE A 42 12.91 -10.89 15.33
N GLY A 43 14.02 -11.43 14.84
CA GLY A 43 14.34 -12.84 15.00
C GLY A 43 15.79 -13.13 15.32
N LYS A 44 16.01 -14.36 15.80
CA LYS A 44 17.30 -14.92 16.20
C LYS A 44 17.37 -16.37 15.71
N GLY A 45 18.39 -16.69 14.91
CA GLY A 45 18.41 -17.93 14.13
C GLY A 45 17.14 -18.07 13.28
N ARG A 46 16.37 -19.15 13.51
CA ARG A 46 15.10 -19.42 12.81
C ARG A 46 13.84 -19.01 13.59
N SER A 47 14.00 -18.39 14.76
CA SER A 47 12.90 -18.09 15.66
C SER A 47 12.56 -16.60 15.67
N ILE A 48 11.27 -16.29 15.66
CA ILE A 48 10.76 -14.93 15.93
C ILE A 48 10.87 -14.70 17.44
N VAL A 49 11.56 -13.64 17.84
CA VAL A 49 11.72 -13.27 19.26
C VAL A 49 10.79 -12.14 19.68
N ARG A 50 10.41 -11.26 18.75
CA ARG A 50 9.50 -10.14 19.03
C ARG A 50 8.79 -9.67 17.78
N VAL A 51 7.55 -9.24 17.94
CA VAL A 51 6.77 -8.54 16.92
C VAL A 51 6.32 -7.19 17.50
N VAL A 52 6.56 -6.11 16.77
CA VAL A 52 6.13 -4.76 17.13
C VAL A 52 5.36 -4.16 15.96
N SER A 53 4.12 -3.76 16.19
CA SER A 53 3.24 -3.19 15.16
C SER A 53 2.66 -1.86 15.63
N ASN A 54 2.66 -0.86 14.76
CA ASN A 54 1.78 0.31 14.91
C ASN A 54 0.63 0.29 13.88
N ILE A 55 0.45 -0.83 13.19
CA ILE A 55 -0.74 -1.12 12.40
C ILE A 55 -1.80 -1.65 13.37
N SER A 56 -2.93 -0.96 13.47
CA SER A 56 -4.02 -1.42 14.32
C SER A 56 -4.57 -2.74 13.78
N TYR A 57 -4.71 -3.76 14.63
CA TYR A 57 -5.31 -5.05 14.23
C TYR A 57 -6.74 -4.89 13.68
N ASN A 58 -7.43 -3.83 14.09
CA ASN A 58 -8.78 -3.51 13.64
C ASN A 58 -8.81 -2.84 12.25
N THR A 59 -7.65 -2.55 11.64
CA THR A 59 -7.59 -2.20 10.22
C THR A 59 -7.67 -3.47 9.38
N LEU A 60 -8.59 -3.52 8.42
CA LEU A 60 -8.69 -4.68 7.55
C LEU A 60 -7.47 -4.73 6.61
N PHE A 61 -7.09 -5.95 6.23
CA PHE A 61 -5.77 -6.33 5.71
C PHE A 61 -4.63 -6.39 6.74
N SER A 62 -4.81 -5.97 8.00
CA SER A 62 -3.78 -6.22 9.02
C SER A 62 -3.50 -7.72 9.16
N SER A 63 -4.53 -8.57 9.07
CA SER A 63 -4.38 -10.03 9.07
C SER A 63 -3.55 -10.55 7.89
N ILE A 64 -3.80 -10.02 6.68
CA ILE A 64 -3.03 -10.36 5.47
C ILE A 64 -1.59 -9.86 5.60
N ILE A 65 -1.38 -8.62 6.05
CA ILE A 65 -0.04 -8.05 6.27
C ILE A 65 0.72 -8.86 7.31
N HIS A 66 0.09 -9.21 8.43
CA HIS A 66 0.70 -10.04 9.47
C HIS A 66 1.03 -11.44 8.96
N LYS A 67 0.14 -12.05 8.17
CA LYS A 67 0.37 -13.35 7.52
C LYS A 67 1.56 -13.26 6.57
N VAL A 68 1.48 -12.40 5.55
CA VAL A 68 2.49 -12.23 4.51
C VAL A 68 3.84 -11.86 5.11
N CYS A 69 3.88 -10.90 6.04
CA CYS A 69 5.14 -10.49 6.67
C CYS A 69 5.79 -11.63 7.45
N ARG A 70 4.99 -12.44 8.15
CA ARG A 70 5.48 -13.62 8.87
C ARG A 70 5.96 -14.70 7.91
N GLU A 71 5.22 -15.00 6.85
CA GLU A 71 5.60 -15.94 5.79
C GLU A 71 6.93 -15.56 5.13
N VAL A 72 7.07 -14.29 4.75
CA VAL A 72 8.32 -13.71 4.23
C VAL A 72 9.45 -13.88 5.26
N SER A 73 9.20 -13.64 6.56
CA SER A 73 10.21 -13.82 7.61
C SER A 73 10.69 -15.24 7.84
N MET A 74 9.85 -16.22 7.52
CA MET A 74 10.19 -17.64 7.68
C MET A 74 10.72 -18.23 6.37
N GLY A 75 10.75 -17.45 5.28
CA GLY A 75 11.09 -17.95 3.93
C GLY A 75 10.08 -18.98 3.41
N GLN A 76 8.85 -18.96 3.93
CA GLN A 76 7.78 -19.90 3.60
C GLN A 76 6.66 -19.14 2.91
N ILE A 77 6.77 -18.99 1.59
CA ILE A 77 5.75 -18.32 0.78
C ILE A 77 4.72 -19.36 0.38
N SER A 78 3.56 -19.37 1.03
CA SER A 78 2.41 -20.16 0.61
C SER A 78 1.47 -19.29 -0.24
N ASN A 79 1.71 -19.22 -1.54
CA ASN A 79 0.82 -18.49 -2.44
C ASN A 79 -0.51 -19.24 -2.58
N SER A 80 -1.61 -18.62 -2.14
CA SER A 80 -2.96 -19.20 -2.22
C SER A 80 -3.98 -18.34 -2.96
N ASP A 81 -3.78 -17.03 -3.09
CA ASP A 81 -4.75 -16.12 -3.68
C ASP A 81 -4.10 -14.81 -4.16
N PHE A 82 -4.78 -14.15 -5.10
CA PHE A 82 -4.32 -12.94 -5.79
C PHE A 82 -3.91 -11.81 -4.82
N LEU A 83 -4.70 -11.57 -3.77
CA LEU A 83 -4.42 -10.48 -2.84
C LEU A 83 -3.17 -10.77 -2.01
N THR A 84 -3.02 -11.99 -1.48
CA THR A 84 -1.81 -12.38 -0.74
C THR A 84 -0.55 -12.18 -1.60
N ASP A 85 -0.57 -12.62 -2.87
CA ASP A 85 0.56 -12.48 -3.80
C ASP A 85 0.83 -11.01 -4.17
N ALA A 86 -0.21 -10.21 -4.40
CA ALA A 86 -0.10 -8.77 -4.69
C ALA A 86 0.47 -8.00 -3.50
N PHE A 87 0.04 -8.30 -2.27
CA PHE A 87 0.58 -7.70 -1.05
C PHE A 87 2.06 -8.02 -0.90
N MET A 88 2.45 -9.29 -1.08
CA MET A 88 3.85 -9.71 -1.04
C MET A 88 4.68 -8.93 -2.06
N LYS A 89 4.28 -8.92 -3.34
CA LYS A 89 4.98 -8.20 -4.41
C LYS A 89 5.05 -6.70 -4.11
N THR A 90 3.98 -6.10 -3.59
CA THR A 90 3.97 -4.68 -3.18
C THR A 90 4.98 -4.39 -2.07
N MET A 91 5.16 -5.29 -1.09
CA MET A 91 6.19 -5.12 -0.06
C MET A 91 7.61 -5.11 -0.63
N TYR A 92 7.85 -5.89 -1.70
CA TYR A 92 9.15 -5.95 -2.40
C TYR A 92 9.36 -4.80 -3.38
N TYR A 93 8.32 -4.22 -3.98
CA TYR A 93 8.52 -3.19 -5.00
C TYR A 93 8.43 -1.78 -4.44
N GLY A 94 7.61 -1.55 -3.41
CA GLY A 94 7.29 -0.19 -2.97
C GLY A 94 6.51 0.58 -4.05
N GLY A 95 6.28 1.87 -3.82
CA GLY A 95 5.67 2.79 -4.78
C GLY A 95 4.20 2.49 -5.07
N TYR A 96 3.71 2.98 -6.20
CA TYR A 96 2.35 2.78 -6.69
C TYR A 96 2.29 1.55 -7.60
N ASN A 97 1.48 0.55 -7.26
CA ASN A 97 1.49 -0.75 -7.94
C ASN A 97 0.12 -1.10 -8.51
N LEU A 98 0.09 -1.57 -9.76
CA LEU A 98 -1.08 -2.19 -10.38
C LEU A 98 -0.78 -3.65 -10.67
N PHE A 99 -1.66 -4.54 -10.24
CA PHE A 99 -1.60 -5.96 -10.56
C PHE A 99 -2.91 -6.43 -11.19
N ILE A 100 -2.83 -7.42 -12.08
CA ILE A 100 -3.99 -8.19 -12.55
C ILE A 100 -3.95 -9.61 -11.99
N ASP A 101 -5.13 -10.16 -11.75
CA ASP A 101 -5.34 -11.54 -11.35
C ASP A 101 -5.32 -12.45 -12.59
N VAL A 102 -4.30 -13.30 -12.66
CA VAL A 102 -4.20 -14.38 -13.64
C VAL A 102 -4.16 -15.70 -12.89
N HIS A 103 -5.32 -16.35 -12.78
CA HIS A 103 -5.47 -17.65 -12.10
C HIS A 103 -5.02 -17.63 -10.62
N GLY A 104 -5.26 -16.54 -9.90
CA GLY A 104 -4.87 -16.34 -8.52
C GLY A 104 -3.46 -15.78 -8.34
N GLU A 105 -2.70 -15.59 -9.42
CA GLU A 105 -1.39 -14.92 -9.39
C GLU A 105 -1.54 -13.42 -9.69
N ALA A 106 -0.82 -12.58 -8.94
CA ALA A 106 -0.77 -11.14 -9.15
C ALA A 106 0.32 -10.76 -10.17
N ILE A 107 -0.06 -10.59 -11.44
CA ILE A 107 0.88 -10.18 -12.49
C ILE A 107 1.01 -8.65 -12.49
N PRO A 108 2.22 -8.08 -12.30
CA PRO A 108 2.41 -6.64 -12.29
C PRO A 108 2.16 -6.04 -13.67
N LEU A 109 1.38 -4.97 -13.72
CA LEU A 109 1.21 -4.13 -14.91
C LEU A 109 2.09 -2.88 -14.83
N THR A 110 2.04 -2.18 -13.69
CA THR A 110 2.85 -0.98 -13.46
C THR A 110 3.36 -0.96 -12.04
N ILE A 111 4.59 -0.50 -11.87
CA ILE A 111 5.24 -0.25 -10.59
C ILE A 111 5.89 1.11 -10.74
N GLU A 112 5.40 2.12 -10.04
CA GLU A 112 5.83 3.51 -10.22
C GLU A 112 6.37 4.08 -8.91
N TYR A 113 7.51 4.76 -8.98
CA TYR A 113 7.99 5.63 -7.92
C TYR A 113 7.02 6.81 -7.73
N ILE A 114 6.79 7.24 -6.50
CA ILE A 114 5.92 8.39 -6.19
C ILE A 114 6.77 9.60 -5.79
N ASP A 115 6.55 10.73 -6.45
CA ASP A 115 7.14 12.01 -6.07
C ASP A 115 6.50 12.54 -4.78
N THR A 116 7.19 12.35 -3.65
CA THR A 116 6.74 12.83 -2.34
C THR A 116 7.15 14.27 -2.03
N GLU A 117 7.86 14.95 -2.94
CA GLU A 117 8.21 16.38 -2.80
C GLU A 117 7.05 17.26 -3.28
N ASN A 118 6.38 16.84 -4.37
CA ASN A 118 5.28 17.57 -4.98
C ASN A 118 3.90 17.23 -4.42
N TYR A 119 3.77 16.11 -3.70
CA TYR A 119 2.49 15.64 -3.17
C TYR A 119 2.54 15.32 -1.67
N TRP A 120 1.43 15.62 -1.02
CA TRP A 120 1.13 15.30 0.37
C TRP A 120 -0.03 14.34 0.41
N PHE A 121 0.10 13.30 1.24
CA PHE A 121 -0.87 12.23 1.37
C PHE A 121 -1.44 12.23 2.78
N TYR A 122 -2.75 12.08 2.87
CA TYR A 122 -3.46 12.04 4.14
C TYR A 122 -4.46 10.91 4.15
N LEU A 123 -4.44 10.12 5.22
CA LEU A 123 -5.30 8.96 5.38
C LEU A 123 -6.33 9.25 6.47
N LYS A 124 -7.59 8.94 6.20
CA LYS A 124 -8.65 8.82 7.20
C LYS A 124 -9.12 7.37 7.17
N LEU A 125 -9.12 6.73 8.33
CA LEU A 125 -9.59 5.35 8.49
C LEU A 125 -11.00 5.42 9.07
N ASP A 126 -11.97 4.82 8.40
CA ASP A 126 -13.38 4.95 8.77
C ASP A 126 -13.93 3.73 9.52
N GLY A 127 -13.11 2.70 9.75
CA GLY A 127 -13.45 1.52 10.57
C GLY A 127 -14.51 0.59 9.96
N GLU A 128 -15.39 1.13 9.12
CA GLU A 128 -16.38 0.43 8.34
C GLU A 128 -15.87 0.12 6.93
N ARG A 129 -16.35 -1.00 6.39
CA ARG A 129 -16.02 -1.44 5.03
C ARG A 129 -16.85 -0.66 4.03
N CYS A 130 -16.21 0.03 3.11
CA CYS A 130 -16.85 0.62 1.94
C CYS A 130 -16.76 -0.34 0.75
N GLU A 131 -17.84 -0.46 -0.01
CA GLU A 131 -17.83 -1.21 -1.27
C GLU A 131 -17.04 -0.41 -2.32
N MET A 132 -15.98 -1.00 -2.85
CA MET A 132 -15.19 -0.39 -3.92
C MET A 132 -15.73 -0.85 -5.27
N ASN A 133 -16.25 0.11 -6.06
CA ASN A 133 -16.67 -0.16 -7.42
C ASN A 133 -15.46 -0.47 -8.31
N GLU A 134 -15.64 -1.44 -9.22
CA GLU A 134 -14.67 -1.71 -10.26
C GLU A 134 -14.70 -0.60 -11.32
N THR A 135 -13.53 -0.12 -11.73
CA THR A 135 -13.38 0.99 -12.67
C THR A 135 -12.53 0.59 -13.89
N ASN A 136 -12.43 1.47 -14.87
CA ASN A 136 -11.50 1.28 -16.00
C ASN A 136 -10.05 1.45 -15.53
N ILE A 137 -9.09 0.87 -16.25
CA ILE A 137 -7.67 0.92 -15.88
C ILE A 137 -7.01 2.27 -16.19
N GLU A 138 -7.48 2.98 -17.22
CA GLU A 138 -6.85 4.18 -17.75
C GLU A 138 -6.67 5.30 -16.71
N PRO A 139 -7.68 5.61 -15.86
CA PRO A 139 -7.49 6.59 -14.79
C PRO A 139 -6.41 6.19 -13.79
N TRP A 140 -6.24 4.89 -13.49
CA TRP A 140 -5.20 4.41 -12.58
C TRP A 140 -3.80 4.49 -13.18
N LEU A 141 -3.65 4.23 -14.48
CA LEU A 141 -2.39 4.46 -15.20
C LEU A 141 -2.03 5.94 -15.22
N LEU A 142 -3.02 6.80 -15.47
CA LEU A 142 -2.84 8.25 -15.47
C LEU A 142 -2.46 8.79 -14.08
N LEU A 143 -3.08 8.24 -13.03
CA LEU A 143 -2.74 8.56 -11.64
C LEU A 143 -1.27 8.20 -11.36
N GLY A 144 -0.85 6.98 -11.71
CA GLY A 144 0.54 6.55 -11.54
C GLY A 144 1.53 7.46 -12.28
N ALA A 145 1.23 7.81 -13.53
CA ALA A 145 2.05 8.74 -14.31
C ALA A 145 2.14 10.13 -13.67
N GLY A 146 1.03 10.67 -13.18
CA GLY A 146 0.99 11.95 -12.47
C GLY A 146 1.81 11.93 -11.18
N LEU A 147 1.60 10.90 -10.35
CA LEU A 147 2.30 10.71 -9.09
C LEU A 147 3.82 10.57 -9.27
N ARG A 148 4.28 9.89 -10.32
CA ARG A 148 5.72 9.76 -10.61
C ARG A 148 6.35 11.04 -11.10
N THR A 149 5.63 11.80 -11.92
CA THR A 149 6.20 12.95 -12.65
C THR A 149 6.01 14.29 -11.94
N GLY A 150 5.29 14.33 -10.83
CA GLY A 150 4.93 15.58 -10.15
C GLY A 150 3.86 16.41 -10.89
N ARG A 151 3.27 15.87 -11.96
CA ARG A 151 2.31 16.55 -12.85
C ARG A 151 0.91 16.56 -12.25
N LYS A 152 0.59 17.65 -11.55
CA LYS A 152 -0.67 17.87 -10.81
C LYS A 152 -1.90 17.77 -11.72
N GLU A 153 -1.78 18.17 -12.98
CA GLU A 153 -2.83 18.08 -13.99
C GLU A 153 -3.26 16.63 -14.27
N LEU A 154 -2.30 15.70 -14.32
CA LEU A 154 -2.58 14.28 -14.56
C LEU A 154 -3.27 13.64 -13.36
N VAL A 155 -2.81 13.96 -12.14
CA VAL A 155 -3.46 13.51 -10.90
C VAL A 155 -4.89 14.02 -10.82
N TYR A 156 -5.12 15.31 -11.09
CA TYR A 156 -6.47 15.88 -11.09
C TYR A 156 -7.38 15.22 -12.12
N GLN A 157 -6.90 15.03 -13.36
CA GLN A 157 -7.66 14.37 -14.41
C GLN A 157 -8.01 12.92 -14.03
N ALA A 158 -7.04 12.16 -13.53
CA ALA A 158 -7.27 10.79 -13.08
C ALA A 158 -8.33 10.73 -11.97
N CYS A 159 -8.20 11.55 -10.93
CA CYS A 159 -9.17 11.57 -9.84
C CYS A 159 -10.54 12.07 -10.29
N SER A 160 -10.62 13.01 -11.24
CA SER A 160 -11.90 13.44 -11.82
C SER A 160 -12.59 12.29 -12.56
N SER A 161 -11.84 11.50 -13.34
CA SER A 161 -12.37 10.33 -14.04
C SER A 161 -12.81 9.22 -13.09
N LEU A 162 -12.19 9.12 -11.92
CA LEU A 162 -12.59 8.20 -10.85
C LEU A 162 -13.77 8.72 -10.00
N GLY A 163 -14.29 9.93 -10.27
CA GLY A 163 -15.30 10.57 -9.41
C GLY A 163 -14.77 10.94 -8.02
N ALA A 164 -13.45 10.98 -7.86
CA ALA A 164 -12.72 11.15 -6.62
C ALA A 164 -12.29 12.61 -6.38
N VAL A 165 -12.98 13.59 -6.96
CA VAL A 165 -12.69 15.02 -6.72
C VAL A 165 -13.70 15.58 -5.73
N SER A 166 -13.23 15.98 -4.55
CA SER A 166 -14.05 16.65 -3.54
C SER A 166 -13.37 17.95 -3.09
N SER A 167 -14.10 19.07 -3.19
CA SER A 167 -13.60 20.41 -2.81
C SER A 167 -12.25 20.76 -3.44
N GLY A 168 -12.02 20.36 -4.70
CA GLY A 168 -10.79 20.62 -5.45
C GLY A 168 -9.58 19.75 -5.04
N LYS A 169 -9.79 18.70 -4.25
CA LYS A 169 -8.76 17.72 -3.84
C LYS A 169 -9.08 16.35 -4.45
N CYS A 170 -8.05 15.55 -4.66
CA CYS A 170 -8.24 14.13 -4.96
C CYS A 170 -8.49 13.38 -3.64
N VAL A 171 -9.63 12.73 -3.52
CA VAL A 171 -10.07 11.93 -2.38
C VAL A 171 -10.46 10.56 -2.89
N LEU A 172 -9.55 9.61 -2.77
CA LEU A 172 -9.77 8.22 -3.17
C LEU A 172 -10.40 7.47 -1.99
N THR A 173 -11.65 7.05 -2.15
CA THR A 173 -12.32 6.18 -1.17
C THR A 173 -11.89 4.75 -1.43
N GLY A 174 -11.03 4.24 -0.55
CA GLY A 174 -10.66 2.84 -0.50
C GLY A 174 -11.63 2.04 0.37
N GLU A 175 -11.34 0.75 0.53
CA GLU A 175 -12.23 -0.18 1.23
C GLU A 175 -12.41 0.15 2.73
N TYR A 176 -11.48 0.88 3.36
CA TYR A 176 -11.47 1.15 4.81
C TYR A 176 -11.25 2.62 5.17
N GLY A 177 -11.52 3.51 4.23
CA GLY A 177 -11.44 4.94 4.43
C GLY A 177 -10.93 5.68 3.20
N GLU A 178 -10.35 6.85 3.43
CA GLU A 178 -10.09 7.82 2.38
C GLU A 178 -8.62 8.18 2.35
N LEU A 179 -8.04 8.15 1.14
CA LEU A 179 -6.74 8.72 0.86
C LEU A 179 -6.91 10.04 0.12
N VAL A 180 -6.48 11.12 0.76
CA VAL A 180 -6.42 12.45 0.16
C VAL A 180 -5.03 12.67 -0.44
N ILE A 181 -4.99 13.10 -1.69
CA ILE A 181 -3.77 13.50 -2.41
C ILE A 181 -3.89 14.98 -2.75
N THR A 182 -2.93 15.77 -2.28
CA THR A 182 -2.92 17.23 -2.45
C THR A 182 -1.50 17.74 -2.67
N SER A 183 -1.36 18.89 -3.31
CA SER A 183 -0.04 19.53 -3.54
C SER A 183 0.35 20.56 -2.47
N ARG A 184 -0.46 20.64 -1.41
CA ARG A 184 -0.32 21.59 -0.31
C ARG A 184 -0.76 20.91 0.97
N GLU A 185 -0.18 21.37 2.07
CA GLU A 185 -0.47 20.86 3.39
C GLU A 185 -1.98 20.94 3.69
N TYR A 186 -2.48 19.88 4.30
CA TYR A 186 -3.87 19.70 4.69
C TYR A 186 -3.92 19.26 6.15
N MET A 187 -4.56 20.05 7.01
CA MET A 187 -4.61 19.79 8.45
C MET A 187 -6.04 19.76 8.98
N ASP A 188 -6.89 18.94 8.35
CA ASP A 188 -8.22 18.66 8.91
C ASP A 188 -8.20 17.33 9.66
N LYS A 189 -8.71 17.35 10.89
CA LYS A 189 -9.07 16.11 11.59
C LYS A 189 -10.31 15.51 10.91
N PRO A 190 -10.41 14.17 10.77
CA PRO A 190 -9.59 13.15 11.41
C PRO A 190 -8.43 12.61 10.54
N TYR A 191 -7.98 13.34 9.52
CA TYR A 191 -6.93 12.86 8.63
C TYR A 191 -5.55 12.90 9.29
N ILE A 192 -4.76 11.85 9.02
CA ILE A 192 -3.36 11.74 9.43
C ILE A 192 -2.44 11.81 8.22
N ARG A 193 -1.33 12.54 8.34
CA ARG A 193 -0.34 12.59 7.27
C ARG A 193 0.32 11.21 7.12
N VAL A 194 0.37 10.71 5.90
CA VAL A 194 1.07 9.48 5.53
C VAL A 194 2.09 9.76 4.44
N VAL A 195 3.08 8.89 4.32
CA VAL A 195 4.14 8.97 3.32
C VAL A 195 4.15 7.65 2.56
N PRO A 196 3.94 7.65 1.23
CA PRO A 196 4.13 6.46 0.42
C PRO A 196 5.50 5.83 0.63
N ASP A 197 5.59 4.50 0.63
CA ASP A 197 6.85 3.80 0.74
C ASP A 197 7.42 3.46 -0.64
N ASN A 198 8.38 4.25 -1.12
CA ASN A 198 9.06 4.01 -2.39
C ASN A 198 10.20 2.96 -2.31
N ASN A 199 10.43 2.31 -1.17
CA ASN A 199 11.61 1.45 -0.99
C ASN A 199 11.31 -0.01 -1.32
N SER A 200 12.04 -0.57 -2.29
CA SER A 200 11.92 -1.97 -2.74
C SER A 200 12.72 -2.99 -1.90
N LEU A 201 13.52 -2.56 -0.93
CA LEU A 201 14.45 -3.45 -0.22
C LEU A 201 14.37 -3.25 1.30
N ARG A 202 13.48 -4.00 1.96
CA ARG A 202 13.38 -3.98 3.45
C ARG A 202 13.37 -5.35 4.11
N HIS A 203 13.68 -6.41 3.38
CA HIS A 203 13.30 -7.73 3.86
C HIS A 203 14.23 -8.33 4.90
N VAL A 204 15.53 -8.03 4.95
CA VAL A 204 16.39 -8.54 6.03
C VAL A 204 17.53 -7.58 6.31
N VAL A 205 17.50 -6.88 7.44
CA VAL A 205 18.72 -6.30 8.02
C VAL A 205 19.33 -7.37 8.91
N LYS A 206 20.44 -7.98 8.48
CA LYS A 206 21.24 -8.86 9.32
C LYS A 206 22.13 -7.96 10.19
N VAL A 207 21.97 -8.05 11.51
CA VAL A 207 22.71 -7.24 12.50
C VAL A 207 23.90 -8.02 13.03
#